data_AF-A0AB73TK81-F1
#
_entry.id   AF-A0AB73TK81-F1
#
_cell.length_a   1.000
_cell.length_b   1.000
_cell.length_c   1.000
_cell.angle_alpha   90.00
_cell.angle_beta   90.00
_cell.angle_gamma   90.00
#
_symmetry.space_group_name_H-M   'P 1'
#
loop_
_entity.id
_entity.type
_entity.pdbx_description
1 polymer ?
#
loop_
_entity_poly.entity_id
_entity_poly.type
_entity_poly.pdbx_seq_one_letter_code
_entity_poly.pdbx_strand_id
1 'polypeptide(L)'
;MAQNYYDEFVKLPLDKMAQKMEDMTFLYHETRVPKKHYKEKLSVAVEEMIESGVEMNLIATYYRTLEELKKQNGKWFFQALLCLEAGVKPSTIKPSEYQALELTY
;
A
#
# COMPACT_ATOMS: atom_id res chain seq x y z
N MET A 1 -17.16 -16.16 -29.09
CA MET A 1 -16.97 -15.99 -27.64
C MET A 1 -18.20 -15.29 -27.11
N ALA A 2 -18.79 -15.77 -26.01
CA ALA A 2 -19.97 -15.12 -25.43
C ALA A 2 -19.58 -13.76 -24.85
N GLN A 3 -20.30 -12.71 -25.21
CA GLN A 3 -20.16 -11.37 -24.62
C GLN A 3 -20.44 -11.49 -23.12
N ASN A 4 -19.49 -11.10 -22.28
CA ASN A 4 -19.72 -11.11 -20.84
C ASN A 4 -20.31 -9.76 -20.40
N TYR A 5 -20.99 -9.73 -19.24
CA TYR A 5 -21.62 -8.52 -18.72
C TYR A 5 -20.60 -7.39 -18.45
N TYR A 6 -19.35 -7.73 -18.15
CA TYR A 6 -18.27 -6.76 -17.97
C TYR A 6 -18.05 -5.93 -19.24
N ASP A 7 -18.03 -6.56 -20.42
CA ASP A 7 -17.82 -5.89 -21.71
C ASP A 7 -18.91 -4.86 -22.04
N GLU A 8 -20.13 -5.06 -21.54
CA GLU A 8 -21.23 -4.11 -21.68
C GLU A 8 -21.16 -3.02 -20.61
N PHE A 9 -20.80 -3.38 -19.38
CA PHE A 9 -20.70 -2.46 -18.25
C PHE A 9 -19.68 -1.35 -18.50
N VAL A 10 -18.49 -1.69 -19.04
CA VAL A 10 -17.41 -0.72 -19.32
C VAL A 10 -17.78 0.33 -20.37
N LYS A 11 -18.82 0.08 -21.18
CA LYS A 11 -19.30 1.01 -22.23
C LYS A 11 -20.34 2.01 -21.71
N LEU A 12 -20.82 1.84 -20.48
CA LEU A 12 -21.86 2.71 -19.90
C LEU A 12 -21.29 4.10 -19.54
N PRO A 13 -22.08 5.17 -19.64
CA PRO A 13 -21.75 6.44 -19.00
C PRO A 13 -21.57 6.27 -17.49
N LEU A 14 -20.67 7.04 -16.89
CA LEU A 14 -20.32 6.98 -15.46
C LEU A 14 -21.56 7.00 -14.54
N ASP A 15 -22.55 7.83 -14.86
CA ASP A 15 -23.80 7.92 -14.11
C ASP A 15 -24.64 6.62 -14.15
N LYS A 16 -24.63 5.91 -15.28
CA LYS A 16 -25.29 4.61 -15.43
C LYS A 16 -24.47 3.49 -14.78
N MET A 17 -23.15 3.55 -14.83
CA MET A 17 -22.27 2.61 -14.11
C MET A 17 -22.53 2.69 -12.60
N ALA A 18 -22.53 3.89 -12.04
CA ALA A 18 -22.77 4.12 -10.62
C ALA A 18 -24.15 3.62 -10.17
N GLN A 19 -25.20 3.83 -10.99
CA GLN A 19 -26.52 3.28 -10.72
C GLN A 19 -26.51 1.75 -10.71
N LYS A 20 -25.87 1.12 -11.71
CA LYS A 20 -25.77 -0.34 -11.77
C LYS A 20 -24.98 -0.92 -10.60
N MET A 21 -23.97 -0.21 -10.09
CA MET A 21 -23.26 -0.63 -8.88
C MET A 21 -24.16 -0.56 -7.64
N GLU A 22 -24.96 0.49 -7.48
CA GLU A 22 -25.97 0.57 -6.41
C GLU A 22 -26.97 -0.59 -6.51
N ASP A 23 -27.49 -0.87 -7.70
CA ASP A 23 -28.42 -1.98 -7.94
C ASP A 23 -27.78 -3.34 -7.57
N MET A 24 -26.55 -3.60 -8.04
CA MET A 24 -25.81 -4.84 -7.71
C MET A 24 -25.50 -4.94 -6.20
N THR A 25 -25.21 -3.82 -5.54
CA THR A 25 -24.96 -3.78 -4.10
C THR A 25 -26.23 -4.07 -3.32
N PHE A 26 -27.36 -3.56 -3.79
CA PHE A 26 -28.65 -3.85 -3.19
C PHE A 26 -29.02 -5.33 -3.34
N LEU A 27 -28.70 -5.96 -4.47
CA LEU A 27 -28.88 -7.41 -4.62
C LEU A 27 -28.03 -8.23 -3.63
N TYR A 28 -26.93 -7.66 -3.12
CA TYR A 28 -26.16 -8.22 -2.02
C TYR A 28 -26.75 -7.81 -0.67
N HIS A 29 -27.63 -8.65 -0.13
CA HIS A 29 -28.23 -8.48 1.21
C HIS A 29 -28.95 -7.14 1.43
N GLU A 30 -29.56 -6.58 0.39
CA GLU A 30 -30.29 -5.30 0.48
C GLU A 30 -29.39 -4.13 0.92
N THR A 31 -28.07 -4.26 0.72
CA THR A 31 -27.09 -3.25 1.13
C THR A 31 -27.30 -1.97 0.33
N ARG A 32 -27.55 -0.86 1.01
CA ARG A 32 -27.78 0.44 0.36
C ARG A 32 -26.51 1.28 0.40
N VAL A 33 -25.83 1.33 -0.74
CA VAL A 33 -24.75 2.29 -1.00
C VAL A 33 -25.25 3.26 -2.08
N PRO A 34 -25.46 4.55 -1.74
CA PRO A 34 -26.04 5.50 -2.67
C PRO A 34 -25.21 5.64 -3.94
N LYS A 35 -25.85 5.76 -5.11
CA LYS A 35 -25.19 6.06 -6.39
C LYS A 35 -24.16 7.17 -6.32
N LYS A 36 -24.42 8.22 -5.52
CA LYS A 36 -23.49 9.35 -5.34
C LYS A 36 -22.11 8.88 -4.89
N HIS A 37 -22.04 7.92 -3.98
CA HIS A 37 -20.77 7.34 -3.49
C HIS A 37 -19.97 6.71 -4.63
N TYR A 38 -20.61 5.85 -5.44
CA TYR A 38 -19.95 5.21 -6.57
C TYR A 38 -19.55 6.22 -7.64
N LYS A 39 -20.41 7.22 -7.90
CA LYS A 39 -20.12 8.29 -8.85
C LYS A 39 -18.87 9.06 -8.44
N GLU A 40 -18.76 9.44 -7.17
CA GLU A 40 -17.58 10.12 -6.63
C GLU A 40 -16.33 9.25 -6.78
N LYS A 41 -16.39 7.96 -6.42
CA LYS A 41 -15.26 7.03 -6.52
C LYS A 41 -14.80 6.78 -7.96
N LEU A 42 -15.74 6.64 -8.89
CA LEU A 42 -15.46 6.44 -10.32
C LEU A 42 -14.99 7.72 -11.03
N SER A 43 -15.26 8.89 -10.45
CA SER A 43 -14.86 10.19 -11.00
C SER A 43 -13.47 10.64 -10.54
N VAL A 44 -12.84 9.91 -9.60
CA VAL A 44 -11.46 10.19 -9.15
C VAL A 44 -10.54 10.09 -10.36
N ALA A 45 -9.77 11.14 -10.61
CA ALA A 45 -8.82 11.16 -11.73
C ALA A 45 -7.74 10.10 -11.52
N VAL A 46 -7.27 9.49 -12.62
CA VAL A 46 -6.21 8.48 -12.56
C VAL A 46 -4.95 9.05 -11.90
N GLU A 47 -4.66 10.34 -12.07
CA GLU A 47 -3.54 11.04 -11.43
C GLU A 47 -3.64 11.06 -9.89
N GLU A 48 -4.81 11.32 -9.32
CA GLU A 48 -5.04 11.27 -7.86
C GLU A 48 -4.93 9.83 -7.30
N MET A 49 -5.35 8.83 -8.08
CA MET A 49 -5.10 7.42 -7.75
C MET A 49 -3.62 7.05 -7.84
N ILE A 50 -2.88 7.61 -8.80
CA ILE A 50 -1.44 7.41 -8.93
C ILE A 50 -0.71 8.02 -7.75
N GLU A 51 -1.05 9.23 -7.30
CA GLU A 51 -0.39 9.84 -6.13
C GLU A 51 -0.49 8.96 -4.87
N SER A 52 -1.71 8.50 -4.56
CA SER A 52 -1.91 7.56 -3.44
C SER A 52 -1.24 6.18 -3.67
N GLY A 53 -1.17 5.72 -4.93
CA GLY A 53 -0.47 4.49 -5.31
C GLY A 53 1.06 4.61 -5.26
N VAL A 54 1.62 5.78 -5.55
CA VAL A 54 3.06 6.04 -5.58
C VAL A 54 3.65 5.93 -4.17
N GLU A 55 3.01 6.53 -3.16
CA GLU A 55 3.47 6.41 -1.77
C GLU A 55 3.54 4.95 -1.33
N MET A 56 2.49 4.16 -1.61
CA MET A 56 2.46 2.75 -1.27
C MET A 56 3.48 1.93 -2.05
N ASN A 57 3.71 2.25 -3.33
CA ASN A 57 4.73 1.61 -4.15
C ASN A 57 6.15 1.91 -3.65
N LEU A 58 6.39 3.12 -3.16
CA LEU A 58 7.66 3.49 -2.54
C LEU A 58 7.86 2.70 -1.23
N ILE A 59 6.87 2.71 -0.33
CA ILE A 59 6.88 1.93 0.92
C ILE A 59 7.11 0.44 0.64
N ALA A 60 6.42 -0.13 -0.35
CA ALA A 60 6.59 -1.53 -0.75
C ALA A 60 7.99 -1.82 -1.29
N THR A 61 8.65 -0.83 -1.90
CA THR A 61 10.04 -0.94 -2.33
C THR A 61 10.99 -0.94 -1.12
N TYR A 62 10.83 0.00 -0.19
CA TYR A 62 11.59 -0.01 1.07
C TYR A 62 11.41 -1.31 1.85
N TYR A 63 10.16 -1.80 1.97
CA TYR A 63 9.85 -3.05 2.65
C TYR A 63 10.60 -4.24 2.04
N ARG A 64 10.54 -4.40 0.71
CA ARG A 64 11.22 -5.51 0.02
C ARG A 64 12.73 -5.47 0.23
N THR A 65 13.34 -4.30 0.13
CA THR A 65 14.78 -4.13 0.40
C THR A 65 15.12 -4.47 1.85
N LEU A 66 14.34 -4.00 2.82
CA LEU A 66 14.57 -4.32 4.23
C LEU A 66 14.38 -5.82 4.52
N GLU A 67 13.39 -6.46 3.88
CA GLU A 67 13.13 -7.90 4.01
C GLU A 67 14.30 -8.74 3.47
N GLU A 68 14.86 -8.36 2.32
CA GLU A 68 16.04 -8.99 1.74
C GLU A 68 17.27 -8.85 2.64
N LEU A 69 17.53 -7.65 3.16
CA LEU A 69 18.64 -7.40 4.08
C LEU A 69 18.51 -8.23 5.37
N LYS A 70 17.29 -8.31 5.92
CA LYS A 70 17.01 -9.14 7.10
C LYS A 70 17.27 -10.63 6.83
N LYS A 71 16.91 -11.14 5.65
CA LYS A 71 17.14 -12.54 5.24
C LYS A 71 18.63 -12.85 5.10
N GLN A 72 19.44 -11.91 4.63
CA GLN A 72 20.88 -12.11 4.46
C GLN A 72 21.63 -12.17 5.80
N ASN A 73 21.38 -11.22 6.70
CA ASN A 73 22.00 -11.21 8.02
C ASN A 73 21.11 -10.49 9.04
N GLY A 74 20.33 -11.26 9.81
CA GLY A 74 19.44 -10.73 10.83
C GLY A 74 20.15 -9.89 11.90
N LYS A 75 21.34 -10.32 12.35
CA LYS A 75 22.12 -9.60 13.37
C LYS A 75 22.46 -8.19 12.92
N TRP A 76 23.12 -8.08 11.77
CA TRP A 76 23.55 -6.78 11.23
C TRP A 76 22.38 -5.90 10.85
N PHE A 77 21.30 -6.49 10.33
CA PHE A 77 20.07 -5.76 10.04
C PHE A 77 19.50 -5.08 11.30
N PHE A 78 19.33 -5.83 12.39
CA PHE A 78 18.80 -5.28 13.64
C PHE A 78 19.74 -4.24 14.27
N GLN A 79 21.04 -4.52 14.30
CA GLN A 79 22.04 -3.58 14.81
C GLN A 79 22.04 -2.28 13.98
N ALA A 80 21.95 -2.36 12.65
CA ALA A 80 21.87 -1.19 11.78
C ALA A 80 20.59 -0.37 12.00
N LEU A 81 19.44 -1.03 12.19
CA LEU A 81 18.18 -0.35 12.55
C LEU A 81 18.29 0.38 13.89
N LEU A 82 18.91 -0.24 14.90
CA LEU A 82 19.15 0.39 16.21
C LEU A 82 20.08 1.59 16.11
N CYS A 83 21.15 1.50 15.30
CA CYS A 83 22.02 2.64 15.02
C CYS A 83 21.25 3.80 14.38
N LEU A 84 20.37 3.51 13.42
CA LEU A 84 19.52 4.53 12.77
C LEU A 84 18.57 5.19 13.77
N GLU A 85 17.87 4.40 14.58
CA GLU A 85 16.92 4.90 15.60
C GLU A 85 17.60 5.75 16.67
N ALA A 86 18.78 5.32 17.13
CA ALA A 86 19.55 6.04 18.14
C ALA A 86 20.33 7.26 17.58
N GLY A 87 20.30 7.47 16.26
CA GLY A 87 21.09 8.52 15.59
C GLY A 87 22.62 8.29 15.66
N VAL A 88 23.06 7.08 15.95
CA VAL A 88 24.47 6.70 16.08
C VAL A 88 25.00 6.20 14.74
N LYS A 89 26.03 6.85 14.21
CA LYS A 89 26.67 6.40 12.96
C LYS A 89 27.68 5.29 13.27
N PRO A 90 27.63 4.14 12.59
CA PRO A 90 28.62 3.08 12.78
C PRO A 90 30.07 3.53 12.55
N SER A 91 30.29 4.50 11.64
CA SER A 91 31.61 5.06 11.36
C SER A 91 32.20 5.91 12.48
N THR A 92 31.38 6.37 13.43
CA THR A 92 31.80 7.21 14.57
C THR A 92 31.34 6.63 15.91
N ILE A 93 31.06 5.32 15.96
CA ILE A 93 30.53 4.66 17.15
C ILE A 93 31.59 4.64 18.26
N LYS A 94 31.19 4.96 19.49
CA LYS A 94 32.08 4.88 20.65
C LYS A 94 32.21 3.43 21.12
N PRO A 95 33.32 3.06 21.78
CA PRO A 95 33.48 1.72 22.33
C PRO A 95 32.33 1.25 23.23
N SER A 96 31.79 2.15 24.06
CA SER A 96 30.63 1.86 24.92
C SER A 96 29.35 1.59 24.13
N GLU A 97 29.13 2.32 23.03
CA GLU A 97 27.97 2.16 22.15
C GLU A 97 28.09 0.86 21.35
N TYR A 98 29.29 0.54 20.87
CA TYR A 98 29.56 -0.73 20.18
C TYR A 98 29.35 -1.93 21.10
N GLN A 99 29.83 -1.85 22.34
CA GLN A 99 29.62 -2.91 23.32
C GLN A 99 28.14 -3.10 23.65
N ALA A 100 27.37 -2.01 23.77
CA ALA A 100 25.93 -2.10 23.96
C ALA A 100 25.23 -2.73 22.73
N LEU A 101 25.66 -2.38 21.51
CA LEU A 101 25.12 -2.91 20.26
C LEU A 101 25.33 -4.42 20.09
N GLU A 102 26.42 -4.98 20.62
CA GLU A 102 26.65 -6.43 20.64
C GLU A 102 25.70 -7.19 21.57
N LEU A 103 25.03 -6.50 22.50
CA LEU A 103 24.07 -7.11 23.44
C LEU A 103 22.64 -7.14 22.92
N THR A 104 22.35 -6.56 21.75
CA THR A 104 20.98 -6.38 21.24
C THR A 104 20.51 -7.48 20.30
N TYR A 105 21.33 -8.51 20.03
CA TYR A 105 20.98 -9.62 19.15
C TYR A 105 21.61 -10.94 19.60
#